data_AF-A0A329S6N6-F1
#
_entry.id   AF-A0A329S6N6-F1
#
_cell.length_a   1.000
_cell.length_b   1.000
_cell.length_c   1.000
_cell.angle_alpha   90.00
_cell.angle_beta   90.00
_cell.angle_gamma   90.00
#
_symmetry.space_group_name_H-M   'P 1'
#
loop_
_entity.id
_entity.type
_entity.pdbx_description
1 polymer ?
#
loop_
_entity_poly.entity_id
_entity_poly.type
_entity_poly.pdbx_seq_one_letter_code
_entity_poly.pdbx_strand_id
1 'polypeptide(L)'
;MFGEAVFMFVATHCAIPVSTTHAVVGGIIGVTTIGVGGHCLNWDFENGLAGIVSSWAISPALSRIAGVVNYLGTHYTIMGSKHKVRN
;
A
#
# COMPACT_ATOMS: atom_id res chain seq x y z
N MET A 1 -14.73 -13.50 -2.18
CA MET A 1 -14.36 -13.39 -0.74
C MET A 1 -13.73 -14.67 -0.19
N PHE A 2 -14.28 -15.87 -0.46
CA PHE A 2 -13.63 -17.12 -0.02
C PHE A 2 -12.23 -17.36 -0.64
N GLY A 3 -12.05 -17.11 -1.94
CA GLY A 3 -10.75 -17.28 -2.60
C GLY A 3 -9.65 -16.38 -2.02
N GLU A 4 -10.00 -15.13 -1.74
CA GLU A 4 -9.18 -14.16 -1.00
C GLU A 4 -8.73 -14.68 0.37
N ALA A 5 -9.67 -15.18 1.17
CA ALA A 5 -9.39 -15.70 2.50
C ALA A 5 -8.46 -16.92 2.47
N VAL A 6 -8.68 -17.85 1.53
CA VAL A 6 -7.82 -19.03 1.35
C VAL A 6 -6.40 -18.63 0.96
N PHE A 7 -6.26 -17.69 0.01
CA PHE A 7 -4.96 -17.18 -0.41
C PHE A 7 -4.22 -16.48 0.75
N MET A 8 -4.91 -15.62 1.52
CA MET A 8 -4.33 -14.95 2.68
C MET A 8 -3.92 -15.93 3.79
N PHE A 9 -4.71 -16.98 4.02
CA PHE A 9 -4.38 -18.02 5.00
C PHE A 9 -3.08 -18.75 4.63
N VAL A 10 -2.94 -19.12 3.36
CA VAL A 10 -1.70 -19.74 2.83
C VAL A 10 -0.53 -18.78 2.91
N ALA A 11 -0.70 -17.52 2.47
CA ALA A 11 0.35 -16.51 2.50
C ALA A 11 0.87 -16.24 3.92
N THR A 12 -0.04 -16.20 4.90
CA THR A 12 0.29 -16.04 6.32
C THR A 12 1.05 -17.26 6.84
N HIS A 13 0.63 -18.47 6.46
CA HIS A 13 1.34 -19.70 6.83
C HIS A 13 2.76 -19.76 6.25
N CYS A 14 2.96 -19.24 5.04
CA CYS A 14 4.27 -19.14 4.40
C CYS A 14 5.12 -17.93 4.87
N ALA A 15 4.64 -17.14 5.84
CA ALA A 15 5.30 -15.93 6.34
C ALA A 15 5.66 -14.91 5.23
N ILE A 16 4.89 -14.88 4.15
CA ILE A 16 5.09 -13.94 3.04
C ILE A 16 4.33 -12.65 3.37
N PRO A 17 4.98 -11.48 3.40
CA PRO A 17 4.28 -10.22 3.59
C PRO A 17 3.46 -9.89 2.34
N VAL A 18 2.13 -10.07 2.43
CA VAL A 18 1.19 -9.78 1.34
C VAL A 18 0.26 -8.64 1.76
N SER A 19 -0.08 -7.76 0.82
CA SER A 19 -1.05 -6.69 1.04
C SER A 19 -2.48 -7.22 0.94
N THR A 20 -3.18 -7.28 2.07
CA THR A 20 -4.60 -7.68 2.15
C THR A 20 -5.51 -6.76 1.32
N THR A 21 -5.19 -5.47 1.22
CA THR A 21 -5.96 -4.51 0.40
C THR A 21 -5.92 -4.85 -1.08
N HIS A 22 -4.74 -5.14 -1.63
CA HIS A 22 -4.58 -5.49 -3.05
C HIS A 22 -5.26 -6.80 -3.39
N ALA A 23 -5.14 -7.77 -2.49
CA ALA A 23 -5.81 -9.03 -2.60
C ALA A 23 -7.33 -8.78 -2.71
N VAL A 24 -7.95 -8.12 -1.72
CA VAL A 24 -9.42 -7.96 -1.68
C VAL A 24 -9.93 -7.23 -2.91
N VAL A 25 -9.26 -6.15 -3.33
CA VAL A 25 -9.60 -5.38 -4.53
C VAL A 25 -9.46 -6.25 -5.79
N GLY A 26 -8.35 -6.97 -5.95
CA GLY A 26 -8.12 -7.89 -7.07
C GLY A 26 -9.13 -9.03 -7.12
N GLY A 27 -9.48 -9.61 -5.98
CA GLY A 27 -10.50 -10.63 -5.83
C GLY A 27 -11.89 -10.13 -6.26
N ILE A 28 -12.27 -8.91 -5.86
CA ILE A 28 -13.54 -8.28 -6.28
C ILE A 28 -13.54 -8.02 -7.80
N ILE A 29 -12.44 -7.51 -8.35
CA ILE A 29 -12.29 -7.30 -9.80
C ILE A 29 -12.46 -8.60 -10.56
N GLY A 30 -11.77 -9.66 -10.13
CA GLY A 30 -11.80 -10.97 -10.77
C GLY A 30 -13.19 -11.60 -10.78
N VAL A 31 -13.86 -11.65 -9.62
CA VAL A 31 -15.21 -12.24 -9.54
C VAL A 31 -16.24 -11.41 -10.32
N THR A 32 -16.09 -10.08 -10.34
CA THR A 32 -16.98 -9.18 -11.11
C THR A 32 -16.78 -9.39 -12.60
N THR A 33 -15.52 -9.46 -13.06
CA THR A 33 -15.18 -9.66 -14.47
C THR A 33 -15.71 -10.99 -14.99
N ILE A 34 -15.59 -12.07 -14.20
CA ILE A 34 -16.06 -13.41 -14.58
C ILE A 34 -17.58 -13.53 -14.42
N GLY A 35 -18.17 -12.92 -13.39
CA GLY A 35 -19.58 -13.11 -13.04
C GLY A 35 -20.56 -12.22 -13.82
N VAL A 36 -20.22 -10.95 -14.02
CA VAL A 36 -21.11 -9.93 -14.65
C VAL A 36 -20.45 -9.21 -15.84
N GLY A 37 -19.17 -9.45 -16.07
CA GLY A 37 -18.40 -8.85 -17.17
C GLY A 37 -17.64 -7.59 -16.73
N GLY A 38 -16.48 -7.36 -17.34
CA GLY A 38 -15.59 -6.24 -17.00
C GLY A 38 -16.17 -4.85 -17.26
N HIS A 39 -17.28 -4.73 -18.00
CA HIS A 39 -17.96 -3.45 -18.25
C HIS A 39 -18.61 -2.87 -16.98
N CYS A 40 -18.94 -3.71 -16.00
CA CYS A 40 -19.54 -3.29 -14.74
C CYS A 40 -18.52 -2.66 -13.77
N LEU A 41 -17.23 -2.70 -14.09
CA LEU A 41 -16.17 -2.12 -13.27
C LEU A 41 -16.06 -0.62 -13.55
N ASN A 42 -16.22 0.20 -12.49
CA ASN A 42 -15.98 1.63 -12.59
C ASN A 42 -14.48 1.93 -12.63
N TRP A 43 -13.96 2.23 -13.82
CA TRP A 43 -12.56 2.62 -14.03
C TRP A 43 -12.31 4.13 -13.94
N ASP A 44 -13.30 4.90 -13.44
CA ASP A 44 -13.14 6.33 -13.22
C ASP A 44 -11.96 6.65 -12.27
N PHE A 45 -11.32 7.80 -12.49
CA PHE A 45 -10.14 8.20 -11.72
C PHE A 45 -10.49 8.84 -10.39
N GLU A 46 -11.58 9.61 -10.31
CA GLU A 46 -11.96 10.32 -9.09
C GLU A 46 -12.71 9.41 -8.11
N ASN A 47 -13.60 8.55 -8.63
CA ASN A 47 -14.48 7.72 -7.79
C ASN A 47 -14.45 6.22 -8.15
N GLY A 48 -13.47 5.80 -8.94
CA GLY A 48 -13.36 4.42 -9.43
C GLY A 48 -12.03 3.75 -9.09
N LEU A 49 -11.83 2.59 -9.71
CA LEU A 49 -10.65 1.75 -9.50
C LEU A 49 -9.35 2.43 -9.91
N ALA A 50 -9.37 3.29 -10.93
CA ALA A 50 -8.15 3.94 -11.40
C ALA A 50 -7.55 4.88 -10.35
N GLY A 51 -8.39 5.54 -9.55
CA GLY A 51 -7.95 6.33 -8.38
C GLY A 51 -7.30 5.47 -7.30
N ILE A 52 -7.88 4.29 -7.03
CA ILE A 52 -7.32 3.34 -6.05
C ILE A 52 -5.94 2.85 -6.52
N VAL A 53 -5.83 2.41 -7.78
CA VAL A 53 -4.58 1.91 -8.34
C VAL A 53 -3.51 3.00 -8.40
N SER A 54 -3.88 4.24 -8.75
CA SER A 54 -2.92 5.35 -8.76
C SER A 54 -2.42 5.69 -7.35
N SER A 55 -3.28 5.59 -6.34
CA SER A 55 -2.90 5.81 -4.93
C SER A 55 -1.82 4.83 -4.45
N TRP A 56 -1.78 3.61 -4.98
CA TRP A 56 -0.76 2.60 -4.66
C TRP A 56 0.65 3.02 -5.09
N ALA A 57 0.76 3.81 -6.16
CA ALA A 57 2.04 4.36 -6.62
C ALA A 57 2.39 5.68 -5.91
N ILE A 58 1.39 6.51 -5.61
CA ILE A 58 1.60 7.82 -4.99
C ILE A 58 1.99 7.69 -3.51
N SER A 59 1.38 6.75 -2.78
CA SER A 59 1.60 6.61 -1.33
C SER A 59 3.06 6.28 -0.95
N PRO A 60 3.76 5.35 -1.64
CA PRO A 60 5.19 5.12 -1.40
C PRO A 60 6.06 6.34 -1.70
N ALA A 61 5.72 7.10 -2.75
CA ALA A 61 6.46 8.31 -3.12
C ALA A 61 6.34 9.38 -2.02
N LEU A 62 5.14 9.60 -1.50
CA LEU A 62 4.91 10.51 -0.38
C LEU A 62 5.59 10.03 0.91
N SER A 63 5.51 8.74 1.20
CA SER A 63 6.19 8.12 2.35
C SER A 63 7.71 8.32 2.29
N ARG A 64 8.31 8.19 1.10
CA ARG A 64 9.72 8.46 0.86
C ARG A 64 10.09 9.90 1.22
N ILE A 65 9.31 10.87 0.74
CA ILE A 65 9.57 12.30 1.00
C ILE A 65 9.48 12.58 2.50
N ALA A 66 8.42 12.11 3.16
CA ALA A 66 8.24 12.27 4.59
C ALA A 66 9.38 11.61 5.40
N GLY A 67 9.82 10.42 4.99
CA GLY A 67 10.94 9.72 5.61
C GLY A 67 12.26 10.49 5.52
N VAL A 68 12.56 11.05 4.34
CA VAL A 68 13.77 11.88 4.14
C VAL A 68 13.72 13.14 4.99
N VAL A 69 12.57 13.83 5.02
CA VAL A 69 12.40 15.04 5.84
C VAL A 69 12.64 14.73 7.33
N ASN A 70 12.07 13.64 7.84
CA ASN A 70 12.27 13.24 9.23
C ASN A 70 13.75 12.90 9.51
N TYR A 71 14.40 12.12 8.63
CA TYR A 71 15.81 11.78 8.78
C TYR A 71 16.71 13.02 8.82
N LEU A 72 16.53 13.96 7.88
CA LEU A 72 17.29 15.21 7.85
C LEU A 72 17.01 16.05 9.09
N GLY A 73 15.74 16.13 9.53
CA GLY A 73 15.36 16.79 10.76
C GLY A 73 16.14 16.25 11.96
N THR A 74 16.15 14.92 12.17
CA THR A 74 16.92 14.28 13.24
C THR A 74 18.42 14.51 13.08
N HIS A 75 18.96 14.44 11.87
CA HIS A 75 20.39 14.62 11.62
C HIS A 75 20.86 16.04 11.93
N TYR A 76 20.14 17.07 11.49
CA TYR A 76 20.51 18.46 11.76
C TYR A 76 20.26 18.88 13.21
N THR A 77 19.16 18.42 13.83
CA THR A 77 18.78 18.85 15.18
C THR A 77 19.51 18.08 16.29
N ILE A 78 19.74 16.77 16.12
CA ILE A 78 20.32 15.91 17.18
C ILE A 78 21.81 15.67 16.90
N MET A 79 22.14 15.12 15.72
CA MET A 79 23.51 14.71 15.40
C MET A 79 24.44 15.90 15.11
N GLY A 80 23.90 17.01 14.59
CA GLY A 80 24.62 18.25 14.38
C GLY A 80 24.68 19.19 15.60
N SER A 81 23.95 18.90 16.68
CA SER A 81 23.98 19.76 17.87
C SER A 81 25.28 19.56 18.65
N LYS A 82 25.88 20.67 19.10
CA LYS A 82 27.20 20.68 19.78
C LYS A 82 27.21 19.96 21.14
N HIS A 83 26.07 19.53 21.66
CA HIS A 83 25.98 18.79 22.91
C HIS A 83 25.82 17.30 22.64
N LYS A 84 26.93 16.64 22.24
CA LYS A 84 27.01 15.18 22.16
C LYS A 84 26.71 14.60 23.54
N VAL A 85 25.53 14.00 23.73
CA VAL A 85 25.25 13.14 24.88
C VAL A 85 26.05 11.86 24.68
N ARG A 86 27.33 11.92 25.05
CA ARG A 86 28.31 10.84 24.98
C ARG A 86 28.24 10.08 26.30
N ASN A 87 27.76 8.84 26.27
CA ASN A 87 28.19 7.83 27.25
C ASN A 87 29.51 7.23 26.74
#